data_AF-A0A431TW27-F1
#
_entry.id   AF-A0A431TW27-F1
#
_cell.length_a   1.000
_cell.length_b   1.000
_cell.length_c   1.000
_cell.angle_alpha   90.00
_cell.angle_beta   90.00
_cell.angle_gamma   90.00
#
_symmetry.space_group_name_H-M   'P 1'
#
loop_
_entity.id
_entity.type
_entity.pdbx_description
1 polymer ?
#
loop_
_entity_poly.entity_id
_entity_poly.type
_entity_poly.pdbx_seq_one_letter_code
_entity_poly.pdbx_strand_id
1 'polypeptide(L)'
;MKRAIRMRASADTKARRYAQKLADALAVAEDAAAQMNALNQLYNVDVSTQTILVHDLQQLVTRTQLTDTLAGSAPGEELVIFNQVPDGNGGQPLPANALFGEVVATPPVVGGQPPIVQIEMPSPPQTIEREQVEG
;
A
#
# COMPACT_ATOMS: atom_id res chain seq x y z
N MET A 1 17.44 -10.18 -1.94
CA MET A 1 17.06 -9.77 -0.57
C MET A 1 17.88 -8.61 0.00
N LYS A 2 19.21 -8.72 0.18
CA LYS A 2 20.06 -7.64 0.76
C LYS A 2 19.87 -6.25 0.12
N ARG A 3 19.74 -6.19 -1.21
CA ARG A 3 19.46 -4.94 -1.95
C ARG A 3 18.12 -4.31 -1.56
N ALA A 4 17.06 -5.12 -1.41
CA ALA A 4 15.73 -4.62 -1.06
C ALA A 4 15.71 -4.03 0.36
N ILE A 5 16.35 -4.70 1.32
CA ILE A 5 16.51 -4.20 2.69
C ILE A 5 17.26 -2.85 2.68
N ARG A 6 18.36 -2.75 1.91
CA ARG A 6 19.12 -1.50 1.78
C ARG A 6 18.31 -0.38 1.13
N MET A 7 17.54 -0.70 0.09
CA MET A 7 16.68 0.27 -0.58
C MET A 7 15.64 0.82 0.40
N ARG A 8 14.99 -0.04 1.18
CA ARG A 8 14.03 0.35 2.23
C ARG A 8 14.68 1.29 3.25
N ALA A 9 15.82 0.91 3.83
CA ALA A 9 16.52 1.75 4.80
C ALA A 9 16.92 3.12 4.23
N SER A 10 17.37 3.14 2.96
CA SER A 10 17.71 4.40 2.29
C SER A 10 16.49 5.29 2.04
N ALA A 11 15.33 4.69 1.76
CA ALA A 11 14.08 5.40 1.53
C ALA A 11 13.58 6.04 2.84
N ASP A 12 13.60 5.31 3.95
CA ASP A 12 13.27 5.84 5.29
C ASP A 12 14.17 7.03 5.65
N THR A 13 15.49 6.89 5.47
CA THR A 13 16.45 7.97 5.74
C THR A 13 16.13 9.23 4.92
N LYS A 14 15.75 9.06 3.65
CA LYS A 14 15.37 10.18 2.77
C LYS A 14 14.05 10.80 3.20
N ALA A 15 13.04 9.98 3.50
CA ALA A 15 11.72 10.44 3.93
C ALA A 15 11.84 11.31 5.18
N ARG A 16 12.59 10.86 6.20
CA ARG A 16 12.88 11.64 7.42
C ARG A 16 13.50 12.99 7.12
N ARG A 17 14.54 13.00 6.27
CA ARG A 17 15.23 14.23 5.87
C ARG A 17 14.31 15.20 5.15
N TYR A 18 13.49 14.70 4.22
CA TYR A 18 12.59 15.57 3.45
C TYR A 18 11.40 16.06 4.28
N ALA A 19 10.87 15.23 5.18
CA ALA A 19 9.85 15.64 6.13
C ALA A 19 10.34 16.78 7.04
N GLN A 20 11.57 16.70 7.55
CA GLN A 20 12.15 17.80 8.34
C GLN A 20 12.28 19.08 7.50
N LYS A 21 12.84 18.97 6.29
CA LYS A 21 12.98 20.14 5.41
C LYS A 21 11.64 20.77 5.05
N LEU A 22 10.61 19.96 4.86
CA LEU A 22 9.26 20.45 4.59
C LEU A 22 8.68 21.15 5.83
N ALA A 23 8.85 20.57 7.01
CA ALA A 23 8.41 21.19 8.27
C ALA A 23 9.09 22.56 8.49
N ASP A 24 10.39 22.66 8.22
CA ASP A 24 11.14 23.91 8.31
C ASP A 24 10.65 24.94 7.28
N ALA A 25 10.40 24.52 6.04
CA ALA A 25 9.88 25.40 4.98
C ALA A 25 8.46 25.91 5.29
N LEU A 26 7.59 25.06 5.86
CA LEU A 26 6.25 25.46 6.29
C LEU A 26 6.31 26.49 7.43
N ALA A 27 7.25 26.35 8.37
CA ALA A 27 7.45 27.35 9.43
C ALA A 27 7.83 28.73 8.85
N VAL A 28 8.78 28.77 7.92
CA VAL A 28 9.18 30.02 7.25
C VAL A 28 8.01 30.62 6.47
N ALA A 29 7.16 29.78 5.87
CA ALA A 29 6.00 30.25 5.13
C ALA A 29 4.90 30.82 6.05
N GLU A 30 4.70 30.25 7.25
CA GLU A 30 3.82 30.80 8.28
C GLU A 30 4.29 32.19 8.74
N ASP A 31 5.60 32.35 8.99
CA ASP A 31 6.20 33.64 9.36
C ASP A 31 6.03 34.68 8.26
N ALA A 32 6.26 34.29 7.00
CA ALA A 32 6.08 35.16 5.85
C ALA A 32 4.61 35.58 5.68
N ALA A 33 3.66 34.65 5.87
CA ALA A 33 2.24 34.96 5.82
C ALA A 33 1.81 35.93 6.93
N ALA A 34 2.36 35.79 8.14
CA ALA A 34 2.12 36.72 9.25
C ALA A 34 2.65 38.13 8.93
N GLN A 35 3.85 38.23 8.34
CA GLN A 35 4.42 39.51 7.91
C GLN A 35 3.58 40.17 6.80
N MET A 36 3.17 39.39 5.78
CA MET A 36 2.30 39.89 4.71
C MET A 36 0.96 40.38 5.25
N ASN A 37 0.37 39.66 6.20
CA ASN A 37 -0.87 40.07 6.85
C ASN A 37 -0.70 41.38 7.64
N ALA A 38 0.42 41.56 8.34
CA ALA A 38 0.72 42.80 9.04
C ALA A 38 0.89 43.99 8.07
N LEU A 39 1.55 43.77 6.93
CA LEU A 39 1.67 44.79 5.87
C LEU A 39 0.32 45.14 5.25
N ASN A 40 -0.52 44.14 4.99
CA ASN A 40 -1.88 44.33 4.50
C ASN A 40 -2.71 45.22 5.44
N GLN A 41 -2.62 44.97 6.75
CA GLN A 41 -3.31 45.77 7.76
C GLN A 41 -2.75 47.19 7.85
N LEU A 42 -1.42 47.35 7.77
CA LEU A 42 -0.76 48.66 7.87
C LEU A 42 -1.09 49.57 6.69
N TYR A 43 -1.17 49.01 5.48
CA TYR A 43 -1.41 49.77 4.25
C TYR A 43 -2.85 49.67 3.72
N ASN A 44 -3.74 48.98 4.44
CA ASN A 44 -5.12 48.72 4.04
C ASN A 44 -5.23 48.14 2.62
N VAL A 45 -4.37 47.17 2.31
CA VAL A 45 -4.34 46.43 1.04
C VAL A 45 -4.70 44.97 1.27
N ASP A 46 -5.31 44.33 0.28
CA ASP A 46 -5.67 42.91 0.33
C ASP A 46 -4.84 42.11 -0.68
N VAL A 47 -3.63 41.74 -0.27
CA VAL A 47 -2.72 40.91 -1.05
C VAL A 47 -2.69 39.51 -0.46
N SER A 48 -2.65 38.48 -1.31
CA SER A 48 -2.54 37.10 -0.82
C SER A 48 -1.32 36.92 0.09
N THR A 49 -1.55 36.35 1.27
CA THR A 49 -0.49 36.11 2.28
C THR A 49 0.30 34.86 1.99
N GLN A 50 -0.17 34.00 1.08
CA GLN A 50 0.41 32.71 0.77
C GLN A 50 0.48 32.48 -0.73
N THR A 51 1.47 31.69 -1.16
CA THR A 51 1.47 31.14 -2.53
C THR A 51 0.58 29.90 -2.58
N ILE A 52 0.03 29.59 -3.76
CA ILE A 52 -0.87 28.45 -3.97
C ILE A 52 -0.26 27.14 -3.45
N LEU A 53 1.02 26.87 -3.76
CA LEU A 53 1.69 25.65 -3.32
C LEU A 53 1.74 25.53 -1.79
N VAL A 54 2.07 26.62 -1.09
CA VAL A 54 2.12 26.60 0.39
C VAL A 54 0.72 26.40 0.95
N HIS A 55 -0.27 27.10 0.39
CA HIS A 55 -1.66 26.96 0.80
C HIS A 55 -2.13 25.51 0.70
N ASP A 56 -1.97 24.90 -0.48
CA ASP A 56 -2.40 23.53 -0.74
C ASP A 56 -1.63 22.51 0.12
N LEU A 57 -0.33 22.72 0.31
CA LEU A 57 0.47 21.84 1.18
C LEU A 57 0.01 21.88 2.63
N GLN A 58 -0.31 23.06 3.17
CA GLN A 58 -0.81 23.22 4.54
C GLN A 58 -2.19 22.58 4.74
N GLN A 59 -3.01 22.46 3.69
CA GLN A 59 -4.27 21.70 3.74
C GLN A 59 -4.03 20.19 3.82
N LEU A 60 -2.92 19.69 3.27
CA LEU A 60 -2.60 18.26 3.23
C LEU A 60 -1.81 17.80 4.44
N VAL A 61 -0.88 18.63 4.90
CA VAL A 61 0.00 18.29 6.03
C VAL A 61 0.42 19.54 6.78
N THR A 62 0.29 19.50 8.10
CA THR A 62 0.79 20.57 8.96
C THR A 62 2.21 20.29 9.39
N ARG A 63 2.94 21.35 9.74
CA ARG A 63 4.26 21.24 10.36
C ARG A 63 4.22 20.32 11.59
N THR A 64 3.22 20.50 12.46
CA THR A 64 3.04 19.71 13.68
C THR A 64 2.85 18.23 13.35
N GLN A 65 2.01 17.90 12.37
CA GLN A 65 1.82 16.51 11.94
C GLN A 65 3.13 15.87 11.46
N LEU A 66 3.96 16.61 10.72
CA LEU A 66 5.28 16.11 10.30
C LEU A 66 6.21 15.89 11.49
N THR A 67 6.31 16.86 12.40
CA THR A 67 7.21 16.76 13.56
C THR A 67 6.77 15.67 14.52
N ASP A 68 5.46 15.50 14.73
CA ASP A 68 4.90 14.47 15.60
C ASP A 68 5.12 13.08 15.00
N THR A 69 4.91 12.93 13.70
CA THR A 69 5.19 11.67 12.99
C THR A 69 6.67 11.29 13.08
N LEU A 70 7.57 12.28 12.97
CA LEU A 70 9.02 12.05 13.10
C LEU A 70 9.43 11.73 14.53
N ALA A 71 8.84 12.40 15.52
CA ALA A 71 9.12 12.16 16.94
C ALA A 71 8.56 10.81 17.43
N GLY A 72 7.41 10.41 16.90
CA GLY A 72 6.74 9.15 17.22
C GLY A 72 7.31 7.92 16.52
N SER A 73 8.31 8.07 15.62
CA SER A 73 8.94 6.96 14.90
C SER A 73 10.45 6.94 15.12
N ALA A 74 10.98 5.88 15.72
CA ALA A 74 12.41 5.69 15.85
C ALA A 74 13.06 5.28 14.52
N PRO A 75 14.28 5.75 14.19
CA PRO A 75 15.00 5.31 12.99
C PRO A 75 15.17 3.79 12.98
N GLY A 76 14.72 3.13 11.91
CA GLY A 76 14.74 1.68 11.83
C GLY A 76 13.67 0.96 12.64
N GLU A 77 12.65 1.68 13.14
CA GLU A 77 11.45 1.08 13.70
C GLU A 77 10.64 0.44 12.57
N GLU A 78 10.88 -0.85 12.36
CA GLU A 78 10.16 -1.64 11.40
C GLU A 78 8.90 -2.20 12.05
N LEU A 79 7.73 -1.83 11.54
CA LEU A 79 6.52 -2.62 11.78
C LEU A 79 6.72 -3.96 11.07
N VAL A 80 7.35 -4.92 11.76
CA VAL A 80 7.53 -6.27 11.25
C VAL A 80 6.18 -6.97 11.32
N ILE A 81 5.35 -6.77 10.30
CA ILE A 81 4.17 -7.58 10.09
C ILE A 81 4.68 -8.94 9.57
N PHE A 82 4.96 -9.85 10.50
CA PHE A 82 5.06 -11.26 10.14
C PHE A 82 3.68 -11.69 9.70
N ASN A 83 3.44 -11.71 8.39
CA ASN A 83 2.34 -12.51 7.88
C ASN A 83 2.70 -13.95 8.23
N GLN A 84 1.97 -14.56 9.17
CA GLN A 84 1.97 -16.00 9.31
C GLN A 84 1.41 -16.53 8.00
N VAL A 85 2.28 -16.93 7.09
CA VAL A 85 1.88 -17.75 5.95
C VAL A 85 1.71 -19.14 6.55
N PRO A 86 0.48 -19.67 6.68
CA PRO A 86 0.31 -21.07 7.02
C PRO A 86 1.14 -21.86 6.01
N ASP A 87 1.81 -22.93 6.45
CA ASP A 87 2.55 -23.79 5.54
C ASP A 87 1.59 -24.35 4.47
N GLY A 88 1.49 -23.64 3.35
CA GLY A 88 0.60 -23.98 2.26
C GLY A 88 1.14 -25.13 1.42
N ASN A 89 2.36 -25.59 1.69
CA ASN A 89 3.01 -26.68 0.97
C ASN A 89 3.15 -27.95 1.83
N GLY A 90 2.76 -27.93 3.11
CA GLY A 90 2.80 -29.10 3.99
C GLY A 90 4.18 -29.76 4.07
N GLY A 91 5.26 -28.97 4.08
CA GLY A 91 6.64 -29.46 4.06
C GLY A 91 7.12 -30.02 2.72
N GLN A 92 6.33 -29.94 1.65
CA GLN A 92 6.78 -30.32 0.32
C GLN A 92 7.89 -29.35 -0.15
N PRO A 93 8.87 -29.84 -0.93
CA PRO A 93 9.84 -28.96 -1.56
C PRO A 93 9.13 -28.02 -2.53
N LEU A 94 9.54 -26.74 -2.54
CA LEU A 94 9.04 -25.79 -3.52
C LEU A 94 9.50 -26.22 -4.92
N PRO A 95 8.65 -26.05 -5.95
CA PRO A 95 9.05 -26.33 -7.32
C PRO A 95 10.23 -25.44 -7.72
N ALA A 96 11.18 -26.03 -8.42
CA ALA A 96 12.39 -25.35 -8.83
C ALA A 96 12.04 -24.10 -9.66
N ASN A 97 12.57 -22.94 -9.28
CA ASN A 97 12.26 -21.68 -9.93
C ASN A 97 13.51 -21.12 -10.62
N ALA A 98 13.47 -21.12 -11.96
CA ALA A 98 14.55 -20.65 -12.82
C ALA A 98 14.97 -19.19 -12.52
N LEU A 99 14.09 -18.37 -11.93
CA LEU A 99 14.40 -17.01 -11.51
C LEU A 99 15.48 -16.94 -10.42
N PHE A 100 15.69 -18.02 -9.68
CA PHE A 100 16.73 -18.17 -8.65
C PHE A 100 17.92 -19.02 -9.12
N GLY A 101 18.01 -19.33 -10.43
CA GLY A 101 19.11 -20.10 -11.00
C GLY A 101 19.04 -21.61 -10.68
N GLU A 102 17.88 -22.09 -10.25
CA GLU A 102 17.64 -23.51 -9.98
C GLU A 102 17.45 -24.27 -11.30
N VAL A 103 18.12 -25.41 -11.44
CA VAL A 103 18.03 -26.25 -12.63
C VAL A 103 16.67 -26.94 -12.63
N VAL A 104 15.78 -26.54 -13.53
CA VAL A 104 14.51 -27.24 -13.77
C VAL A 104 14.83 -28.52 -14.52
N ALA A 105 15.17 -29.58 -13.80
CA ALA A 105 15.12 -30.92 -14.36
C ALA A 105 13.63 -31.28 -14.44
N THR A 106 13.01 -31.18 -15.61
CA THR A 106 11.70 -31.79 -15.84
C THR A 106 11.88 -33.31 -15.83
N PRO A 107 11.44 -34.06 -14.80
CA PRO A 107 11.34 -35.51 -14.95
C PRO A 107 10.31 -35.82 -16.04
N PRO A 108 10.52 -36.88 -16.84
CA PRO A 108 9.54 -37.26 -17.85
C PRO A 108 8.21 -37.58 -17.15
N VAL A 109 7.13 -36.95 -17.63
CA VAL A 109 5.77 -37.32 -17.23
C VAL A 109 5.52 -38.75 -17.72
N VAL A 110 5.69 -39.73 -16.83
CA VAL A 110 5.12 -41.06 -17.02
C VAL A 110 3.62 -40.88 -16.81
N GLY A 111 2.85 -41.01 -17.89
CA GLY A 111 1.40 -40.80 -17.90
C GLY A 111 0.68 -41.71 -16.91
N GLY A 112 0.42 -41.18 -15.72
CA GLY A 112 -0.69 -41.61 -14.88
C GLY A 112 -1.93 -40.83 -15.32
N GLN A 113 -2.86 -41.52 -15.96
CA GLN A 113 -4.18 -41.01 -16.32
C GLN A 113 -4.82 -40.33 -15.09
N PRO A 114 -5.31 -39.08 -15.20
CA PRO A 114 -6.02 -38.44 -14.09
C PRO A 114 -7.30 -39.23 -13.80
N PRO A 115 -7.70 -39.39 -12.52
CA PRO A 115 -8.99 -39.98 -12.22
C PRO A 115 -10.07 -39.12 -12.87
N ILE A 116 -10.91 -39.76 -13.68
CA ILE A 116 -12.13 -39.15 -14.20
C ILE A 116 -12.99 -38.85 -12.98
N VAL A 117 -13.09 -37.57 -12.59
CA VAL A 117 -14.10 -37.14 -11.65
C VAL A 117 -15.44 -37.28 -12.37
N GLN A 118 -16.20 -38.33 -12.04
CA GLN A 118 -17.62 -38.40 -12.40
C GLN A 118 -18.31 -37.23 -11.70
N ILE A 119 -18.59 -36.18 -12.47
CA ILE A 119 -19.54 -35.16 -12.05
C ILE A 119 -20.91 -35.84 -12.17
N GLU A 120 -21.45 -36.28 -11.03
CA GLU A 120 -22.82 -36.73 -10.96
C GLU A 120 -23.72 -35.53 -11.30
N MET A 121 -24.29 -35.55 -12.51
CA MET A 121 -25.19 -34.50 -12.95
C MET A 121 -26.45 -34.52 -12.06
N PRO A 122 -26.92 -33.38 -11.54
CA PRO A 122 -28.22 -33.34 -10.89
C PRO A 122 -29.31 -33.70 -11.92
N SER A 123 -30.20 -34.61 -11.51
CA SER A 123 -31.37 -35.04 -12.28
C SER A 123 -32.18 -33.85 -12.82
N PRO A 124 -32.76 -33.95 -14.04
CA PRO A 124 -33.52 -32.87 -14.64
C PRO A 124 -34.76 -32.50 -13.81
N PRO A 125 -35.21 -31.22 -13.86
CA PRO A 125 -36.38 -30.77 -13.12
C PRO A 125 -37.63 -31.51 -13.59
N GLN A 126 -38.43 -32.01 -12.65
CA GLN A 126 -39.72 -32.61 -12.96
C GLN A 126 -40.67 -31.55 -13.52
N THR A 127 -41.12 -31.76 -14.75
CA THR A 127 -42.22 -31.02 -15.37
C THR A 127 -43.50 -31.24 -14.55
N ILE A 128 -44.03 -30.18 -13.96
CA ILE A 128 -45.36 -30.20 -13.34
C ILE A 128 -46.39 -30.08 -14.46
N GLU A 129 -46.92 -31.20 -14.96
CA GLU A 129 -48.13 -31.18 -15.76
C GLU A 129 -49.33 -30.91 -14.85
N ARG A 130 -50.03 -29.81 -15.14
CA ARG A 130 -51.32 -29.47 -14.54
C ARG A 130 -52.38 -30.25 -15.29
N GLU A 131 -53.01 -31.23 -14.65
CA GLU A 131 -54.23 -31.85 -15.16
C GLU A 131 -55.44 -31.37 -14.37
N GLN A 132 -56.41 -30.85 -15.13
CA GLN A 132 -57.70 -30.34 -14.70
C GLN A 132 -58.56 -31.47 -14.12
N VAL A 133 -59.35 -31.17 -13.08
CA VAL A 133 -60.57 -31.95 -12.81
C VAL A 133 -61.71 -30.98 -12.55
N GLU A 134 -62.58 -30.88 -13.56
CA GLU A 134 -63.95 -30.38 -13.49
C GLU A 134 -64.86 -31.62 -13.38
N GLY A 135 -65.85 -31.57 -12.47
CA GLY A 135 -66.82 -32.64 -12.23
C GLY A 135 -67.41 -32.59 -10.84
#